data_AF-A0A0D2QLY8-F1
#
_entry.id   AF-A0A0D2QLY8-F1
#
_cell.length_a   1.000
_cell.length_b   1.000
_cell.length_c   1.000
_cell.angle_alpha   90.00
_cell.angle_beta   90.00
_cell.angle_gamma   90.00
#
_symmetry.space_group_name_H-M   'P 1'
#
loop_
_entity.id
_entity.type
_entity.pdbx_description
1 polymer ?
#
loop_
_entity_poly.entity_id
_entity_poly.type
_entity_poly.pdbx_seq_one_letter_code
_entity_poly.pdbx_strand_id
1 'polypeptide(L)' 'MRVGTIIAKKIVRMLTSRDIYDIAALCSRKERFFFKACGFRDDILGSTMMMYSRTVSSTCFEGERMVKQAG' A
#
# COMPACT_ATOMS: atom_id res chain seq x y z
N MET A 1 7.81 -12.92 13.66
CA MET A 1 7.83 -11.45 13.46
C MET A 1 9.28 -10.98 13.41
N ARG A 2 9.67 -10.14 12.44
CA ARG A 2 11.03 -9.54 12.36
C ARG A 2 11.01 -8.11 12.91
N VAL A 3 12.10 -7.67 13.53
CA VAL A 3 12.26 -6.32 14.12
C VAL A 3 11.94 -5.22 13.10
N GLY A 4 12.39 -5.38 11.85
CA GLY A 4 12.11 -4.41 10.78
C GLY A 4 10.62 -4.17 10.54
N THR A 5 9.77 -5.20 10.61
CA THR A 5 8.32 -5.07 10.40
C THR A 5 7.67 -4.26 11.51
N ILE A 6 8.16 -4.39 12.74
CA ILE A 6 7.69 -3.60 13.89
C ILE A 6 8.04 -2.11 13.68
N ILE A 7 9.26 -1.83 13.23
CA ILE A 7 9.73 -0.47 12.95
C ILE A 7 8.89 0.17 11.83
N ALA A 8 8.74 -0.52 10.70
CA ALA A 8 7.98 -0.01 9.55
C ALA A 8 6.51 0.27 9.93
N LYS A 9 5.86 -0.64 10.67
CA LYS A 9 4.49 -0.42 11.15
C LYS A 9 4.38 0.76 12.11
N LYS A 10 5.38 0.98 12.96
CA LYS A 10 5.41 2.13 13.88
C LYS A 10 5.55 3.45 13.12
N ILE A 11 6.39 3.50 12.08
CA ILE A 11 6.53 4.67 11.21
C ILE A 11 5.21 4.96 10.48
N VAL A 12 4.61 3.95 9.86
CA VAL A 12 3.31 4.08 9.17
C VAL A 12 2.23 4.59 10.14
N ARG A 13 2.15 4.03 11.35
CA ARG A 13 1.20 4.48 12.37
C ARG A 13 1.42 5.94 12.78
N MET A 14 2.68 6.37 12.91
CA MET A 14 3.01 7.75 13.24
C MET A 14 2.60 8.72 12.12
N LEU A 15 2.85 8.35 10.86
CA LEU A 15 2.49 9.18 9.71
C LEU A 15 0.97 9.29 9.54
N THR A 16 0.27 8.15 9.62
CA THR A 16 -1.20 8.12 9.51
C THR A 16 -1.92 8.82 10.66
N SER A 17 -1.32 8.87 11.87
CA SER A 17 -1.84 9.69 12.97
C SER A 17 -1.79 11.21 12.72
N ARG A 18 -1.05 11.62 11.68
CA ARG A 18 -0.90 13.02 11.24
C ARG A 18 -1.59 13.27 9.90
N ASP A 19 -2.51 12.39 9.51
CA ASP A 19 -3.24 12.43 8.24
C ASP A 19 -2.34 12.31 6.99
N ILE A 20 -1.12 11.74 7.13
CA ILE A 20 -0.21 11.46 6.02
C ILE A 20 -0.39 10.01 5.58
N TYR A 21 -0.87 9.81 4.34
CA TYR A 21 -1.19 8.48 3.82
C TYR A 21 -0.42 8.10 2.58
N ASP A 22 -0.09 9.03 1.68
CA ASP A 22 0.61 8.74 0.43
C ASP A 22 2.11 8.57 0.67
N ILE A 23 2.51 7.36 1.07
CA ILE A 23 3.88 7.05 1.47
C ILE A 23 4.48 6.10 0.44
N ALA A 24 5.53 6.55 -0.24
CA ALA A 24 6.30 5.72 -1.16
C ALA A 24 7.49 5.07 -0.47
N ALA A 25 7.76 3.80 -0.80
CA ALA A 25 8.95 3.08 -0.41
C ALA A 25 9.61 2.46 -1.64
N LEU A 26 10.86 2.82 -1.91
CA LEU A 26 11.68 2.18 -2.94
C LEU A 26 12.32 0.92 -2.35
N CYS A 27 12.09 -0.24 -2.96
CA CYS A 27 12.62 -1.51 -2.46
C CYS A 27 13.01 -2.45 -3.60
N SER A 28 13.88 -3.41 -3.30
CA SER A 28 14.21 -4.47 -4.24
C SER A 28 13.05 -5.47 -4.38
N ARG A 29 13.05 -6.26 -5.47
CA ARG A 29 12.06 -7.33 -5.67
C ARG A 29 11.98 -8.31 -4.49
N LYS A 30 13.09 -8.56 -3.80
CA LYS A 30 13.17 -9.47 -2.64
C LYS A 30 12.45 -8.91 -1.41
N GLU A 31 12.44 -7.59 -1.26
CA GLU A 31 11.87 -6.91 -0.09
C GLU A 31 10.39 -6.54 -0.25
N ARG A 32 9.82 -6.72 -1.45
CA ARG A 32 8.40 -6.47 -1.70
C ARG A 32 7.48 -7.19 -0.71
N PHE A 33 7.75 -8.46 -0.42
CA PHE A 33 6.93 -9.23 0.54
C PHE A 33 6.96 -8.64 1.95
N PHE A 34 8.08 -8.03 2.34
CA PHE A 34 8.20 -7.35 3.62
C PHE A 34 7.30 -6.11 3.69
N PHE A 35 7.30 -5.28 2.65
CA PHE A 35 6.46 -4.08 2.58
C PHE A 35 4.98 -4.41 2.41
N LYS A 36 4.63 -5.47 1.66
CA LYS A 36 3.26 -6.02 1.62
C LYS A 36 2.75 -6.40 3.01
N ALA A 37 3.59 -7.06 3.82
CA ALA A 37 3.24 -7.40 5.21
C ALA A 37 3.10 -6.16 6.15
N CYS A 38 3.58 -5.00 5.71
CA CYS A 38 3.42 -3.71 6.39
C CYS A 38 2.23 -2.88 5.88
N GLY A 39 1.48 -3.37 4.88
CA GLY A 39 0.31 -2.71 4.31
C GLY A 39 0.57 -1.86 3.06
N PHE A 40 1.80 -1.89 2.52
CA PHE A 40 2.10 -1.26 1.23
C PHE A 40 1.61 -2.14 0.07
N ARG A 41 1.22 -1.49 -1.03
CA ARG A 41 0.75 -2.10 -2.28
C ARG A 41 1.74 -1.83 -3.41
N ASP A 42 1.63 -2.60 -4.48
CA ASP A 42 2.41 -2.34 -5.70
C ASP A 42 1.99 -0.99 -6.29
N ASP A 43 2.95 -0.27 -6.88
CA ASP A 43 2.67 0.97 -7.61
C ASP A 43 1.98 0.69 -8.96
N ILE A 44 1.46 1.74 -9.60
CA ILE A 44 0.76 1.63 -10.90
C ILE A 44 1.65 0.99 -11.98
N LEU A 45 2.97 1.22 -11.92
CA LEU A 45 3.92 0.69 -12.89
C LEU A 45 4.49 -0.68 -12.47
N GLY A 46 4.04 -1.26 -11.36
CA GLY A 46 4.46 -2.58 -10.88
C GLY A 46 5.98 -2.72 -10.76
N SER A 47 6.68 -1.66 -10.39
CA SER A 47 8.14 -1.49 -10.42
C SER A 47 8.76 -1.52 -9.02
N THR A 48 9.96 -0.98 -8.81
CA THR A 48 10.66 -1.02 -7.51
C THR A 48 9.98 -0.19 -6.40
N MET A 49 8.98 0.61 -6.74
CA MET A 49 8.26 1.44 -5.79
C MET A 49 7.04 0.70 -5.20
N MET A 50 6.81 0.89 -3.90
CA MET A 50 5.62 0.42 -3.22
C MET A 50 4.92 1.59 -2.54
N MET A 51 3.60 1.61 -2.58
CA MET A 51 2.77 2.72 -2.10
C MET A 51 1.94 2.27 -0.90
N TYR A 52 2.02 3.01 0.20
CA TYR A 52 0.98 3.03 1.21
C TYR A 52 0.02 4.16 0.84
N SER A 53 -1.27 3.91 0.99
CA SER A 53 -2.32 4.91 0.84
C SER A 53 -3.41 4.62 1.86
N ARG A 54 -4.29 5.60 2.11
CA ARG A 54 -5.42 5.40 3.01
C ARG A 54 -6.28 4.29 2.41
N THR A 55 -6.38 3.18 3.12
CA THR A 55 -7.43 2.21 2.83
C THR A 55 -8.74 2.88 3.19
N VAL A 56 -9.38 3.53 2.24
CA VAL A 56 -10.81 3.82 2.34
C VAL A 56 -11.45 2.45 2.39
N SER A 57 -12.01 2.06 3.54
CA SER A 57 -12.93 0.92 3.54
C SER A 57 -14.12 1.35 2.69
N SER A 58 -14.05 1.18 1.37
CA SER A 58 -15.28 0.88 0.65
C SER A 58 -15.63 -0.54 1.08
N THR A 59 -16.50 -0.64 2.07
CA THR A 59 -17.57 -1.63 1.91
C THR A 59 -18.08 -1.43 0.48
N CYS A 60 -17.93 -2.47 -0.35
CA CYS A 60 -18.24 -2.58 -1.78
C CYS A 60 -17.01 -2.54 -2.71
N PHE A 61 -17.02 -3.52 -3.63
CA PHE A 61 -16.15 -3.73 -4.79
C PHE A 61 -14.87 -4.56 -4.59
N GLU A 62 -15.03 -5.69 -3.92
CA GLU A 62 -14.49 -6.93 -4.48
C GLU A 62 -15.51 -7.42 -5.53
N GLY A 63 -15.15 -7.45 -6.81
CA GLY A 63 -15.99 -8.04 -7.86
C GLY A 63 -16.24 -7.16 -9.08
N GLU A 64 -15.56 -7.53 -10.16
CA GLU A 64 -16.05 -7.50 -11.55
C GLU A 64 -16.09 -6.18 -12.35
N ARG A 65 -15.86 -6.41 -13.65
CA ARG A 65 -15.62 -5.46 -14.73
C ARG A 65 -16.83 -4.54 -14.90
N MET A 66 -16.60 -3.23 -14.97
CA MET A 66 -17.53 -2.33 -15.67
C MET A 66 -16.84 -1.74 -16.89
N VAL A 67 -17.20 -2.30 -18.04
CA VAL A 67 -17.08 -1.67 -19.37
C VAL A 67 -17.91 -0.38 -19.31
N LYS A 68 -17.31 0.77 -19.58
CA LYS A 68 -18.06 2.00 -19.81
C LYS A 68 -18.62 1.97 -21.22
N GLN A 69 -19.94 2.01 -21.34
CA GLN A 69 -20.64 2.23 -22.60
C GLN A 69 -20.38 3.68 -23.06
N ALA A 70 -20.04 3.84 -24.34
CA ALA A 70 -19.88 5.15 -24.98
C ALA A 70 -21.26 5.80 -25.17
N GLY A 71 -21.29 7.13 -25.03
CA GLY A 71 -22.37 7.93 -25.58
C GLY A 71 -22.34 7.95 -27.10
#